data_AF-A0A0G0CSV5-F1
#
_entry.id   AF-A0A0G0CSV5-F1
#
_cell.length_a   1.000
_cell.length_b   1.000
_cell.length_c   1.000
_cell.angle_alpha   90.00
_cell.angle_beta   90.00
_cell.angle_gamma   90.00
#
_symmetry.space_group_name_H-M   'P 1'
#
loop_
_entity.id
_entity.type
_entity.pdbx_description
1 polymer ?
#
loop_
_entity_poly.entity_id
_entity_poly.type
_entity_poly.pdbx_seq_one_letter_code
_entity_poly.pdbx_strand_id
1 'polypeptide(L)'
;MSKEEEKKICQNCKKDFAIEPDDFGFYEKIGVPPPTFCPECRRQRRLAWRNDFIFYNRKCDLCKRDIISVYSPDNPQVIYCNKCWWSDKWDPKSYGQNFDFSRPFFKQFSEFRLKVPALSLFNDNTIGSENCEYTQDFAFGKNCYMCMVAWRIQDCMYVCYSADTKDTVDSMDILGTGEGLYESIFDEKCFGCRNVYYSSALINCSFCYDCSGCEFCFLCVNLRNKKYCIKNVQYTKEEYEKILAFYELETFGGSEKAKREFENFILTKPRKYAFFRNCVNCIGDKLTNSKNSKYVFNTRKAENSKYLENG
;
A
#
# COMPACT_ATOMS: atom_id res chain seq x y z
N MET A 1 19.10 -4.34 37.16
CA MET A 1 20.32 -3.99 36.40
C MET A 1 19.90 -3.81 34.95
N SER A 2 20.23 -2.67 34.32
CA SER A 2 20.11 -2.53 32.86
C SER A 2 21.08 -3.51 32.20
N LYS A 3 20.60 -4.36 31.30
CA LYS A 3 21.45 -5.23 30.47
C LYS A 3 22.23 -4.35 29.50
N GLU A 4 23.49 -4.69 29.22
CA GLU A 4 24.31 -3.98 28.22
C GLU A 4 23.96 -4.45 26.79
N GLU A 5 24.50 -3.78 25.77
CA GLU A 5 24.33 -4.19 24.37
C GLU A 5 24.98 -5.56 24.13
N GLU A 6 24.21 -6.53 23.64
CA GLU A 6 24.70 -7.88 23.36
C GLU A 6 24.90 -8.08 21.85
N LYS A 7 26.13 -8.39 21.42
CA LYS A 7 26.44 -8.76 20.03
C LYS A 7 26.30 -10.25 19.80
N LYS A 8 25.54 -10.64 18.77
CA LYS A 8 25.27 -12.03 18.38
C LYS A 8 25.54 -12.30 16.92
N ILE A 9 26.00 -13.51 16.63
CA ILE A 9 26.09 -14.05 15.27
C ILE A 9 24.72 -14.63 14.88
N CYS A 10 24.15 -14.17 13.77
CA CYS A 10 22.87 -14.66 13.25
C CYS A 10 22.94 -16.14 12.85
N GLN A 11 22.03 -16.95 13.40
CA GLN A 11 21.96 -18.39 13.14
C GLN A 11 21.88 -18.75 11.64
N ASN A 12 21.19 -17.92 10.84
CA ASN A 12 21.01 -18.13 9.40
C ASN A 12 22.20 -17.60 8.58
N CYS A 13 22.37 -16.28 8.54
CA CYS A 13 23.32 -15.63 7.63
C CYS A 13 24.74 -15.42 8.18
N LYS A 14 25.02 -15.85 9.41
CA LYS A 14 26.33 -15.79 10.09
C LYS A 14 26.93 -14.39 10.25
N LYS A 15 26.12 -13.34 10.10
CA LYS A 15 26.50 -11.93 10.35
C LYS A 15 26.20 -11.51 11.78
N ASP A 16 26.96 -10.54 12.27
CA ASP A 16 26.73 -9.93 13.58
C ASP A 16 25.47 -9.05 13.60
N PHE A 17 24.80 -9.01 14.75
CA PHE A 17 23.74 -8.05 15.08
C PHE A 17 23.74 -7.76 16.58
N ALA A 18 23.29 -6.57 16.96
CA ALA A 18 23.15 -6.16 18.36
C ALA A 18 21.72 -6.38 18.88
N ILE A 19 21.59 -6.55 20.20
CA ILE A 19 20.34 -6.45 20.96
C ILE A 19 20.52 -5.30 21.95
N GLU A 20 19.66 -4.27 21.86
CA GLU A 20 19.79 -3.08 22.72
C GLU A 20 19.32 -3.38 24.16
N PRO A 21 19.85 -2.68 25.18
CA PRO A 21 19.39 -2.77 26.58
C PRO A 21 17.87 -2.82 26.76
N ASP A 22 17.15 -1.93 26.07
CA ASP A 22 15.69 -1.80 26.14
C ASP A 22 14.95 -3.01 25.54
N ASP A 23 15.55 -3.69 24.56
CA ASP A 23 14.92 -4.83 23.88
C ASP A 23 14.74 -6.01 24.83
N PHE A 24 15.66 -6.19 25.79
CA PHE A 24 15.56 -7.26 26.78
C PHE A 24 14.38 -7.09 27.72
N GLY A 25 14.08 -5.84 28.12
CA GLY A 25 12.89 -5.55 28.94
C GLY A 25 11.59 -5.87 28.21
N PHE A 26 11.56 -5.66 26.89
CA PHE A 26 10.45 -6.08 26.04
C PHE A 26 10.31 -7.61 25.98
N TYR A 27 11.39 -8.34 25.67
CA TYR A 27 11.35 -9.81 25.55
C TYR A 27 10.98 -10.50 26.87
N GLU A 28 11.52 -10.02 27.99
CA GLU A 28 11.18 -10.49 29.35
C GLU A 28 9.70 -10.25 29.68
N LYS A 29 9.18 -9.05 29.38
CA LYS A 29 7.77 -8.70 29.60
C LYS A 29 6.79 -9.57 28.80
N ILE A 30 7.15 -10.01 27.60
CA ILE A 30 6.30 -10.89 26.76
C ILE A 30 6.60 -12.39 26.94
N GLY A 31 7.54 -12.75 27.82
CA GLY A 31 7.85 -14.15 28.15
C GLY A 31 8.53 -14.94 27.03
N VAL A 32 9.28 -14.31 26.12
CA VAL A 32 9.97 -14.99 25.01
C VAL A 32 11.49 -14.78 25.07
N PRO A 33 12.31 -15.72 24.57
CA PRO A 33 13.76 -15.54 24.54
C PRO A 33 14.18 -14.44 23.53
N PRO A 34 15.31 -13.75 23.77
CA PRO A 34 15.91 -12.84 22.79
C PRO A 34 16.23 -13.57 21.47
N PRO A 35 16.20 -12.85 20.33
CA PRO A 35 16.31 -13.48 19.01
C PRO A 35 17.68 -14.11 18.74
N THR A 36 17.69 -15.28 18.09
CA THR A 36 18.90 -15.92 17.50
C THR A 36 19.11 -15.60 16.02
N PHE A 37 18.12 -14.94 15.41
CA PHE A 37 18.14 -14.46 14.03
C PHE A 37 18.18 -12.94 14.05
N CYS A 38 19.06 -12.32 13.27
CA CYS A 38 19.07 -10.86 13.09
C CYS A 38 17.70 -10.36 12.57
N PRO A 39 17.38 -9.06 12.70
CA PRO A 39 16.10 -8.50 12.24
C PRO A 39 15.73 -8.92 10.81
N GLU A 40 16.71 -8.95 9.91
CA GLU A 40 16.54 -9.35 8.51
C GLU A 40 16.14 -10.82 8.32
N CYS A 41 16.80 -11.78 8.99
CA CYS A 41 16.40 -13.18 8.84
C CYS A 41 15.10 -13.52 9.59
N ARG A 42 14.66 -12.67 10.54
CA ARG A 42 13.30 -12.73 11.09
C ARG A 42 12.27 -12.23 10.07
N ARG A 43 12.58 -11.15 9.36
CA ARG A 43 11.76 -10.58 8.28
C ARG A 43 11.45 -11.60 7.18
N GLN A 44 12.49 -12.23 6.63
CA GLN A 44 12.36 -13.26 5.58
C GLN A 44 11.40 -14.39 5.99
N ARG A 45 11.44 -14.82 7.26
CA ARG A 45 10.58 -15.89 7.77
C ARG A 45 9.10 -15.47 7.92
N ARG A 46 8.81 -14.19 8.18
CA ARG A 46 7.43 -13.67 8.21
C ARG A 46 6.81 -13.63 6.81
N LEU A 47 7.59 -13.27 5.79
CA LEU A 47 7.10 -13.04 4.43
C LEU A 47 7.11 -14.32 3.56
N ALA A 48 7.78 -15.40 3.97
CA ALA A 48 7.92 -16.64 3.19
C ALA A 48 6.62 -17.40 2.86
N TRP A 49 5.47 -16.94 3.35
CA TRP A 49 4.16 -17.58 3.21
C TRP A 49 3.10 -16.67 2.59
N ARG A 50 3.48 -15.45 2.22
CA ARG A 50 2.59 -14.39 1.79
C ARG A 50 2.89 -14.07 0.32
N ASN A 51 1.89 -14.22 -0.55
CA ASN A 51 1.99 -13.87 -1.96
C ASN A 51 0.86 -12.92 -2.32
N ASP A 52 1.24 -11.65 -2.40
CA ASP A 52 0.30 -10.53 -2.42
C ASP A 52 -0.03 -10.05 -3.83
N PHE A 53 0.84 -10.35 -4.80
CA PHE A 53 0.80 -9.69 -6.11
C PHE A 53 1.19 -10.61 -7.28
N ILE A 54 1.59 -11.86 -7.03
CA ILE A 54 2.09 -12.76 -8.09
C ILE A 54 1.01 -13.75 -8.50
N PHE A 55 0.53 -13.59 -9.73
CA PHE A 55 -0.45 -14.46 -10.35
C PHE A 55 0.18 -15.33 -11.47
N TYR A 56 -0.21 -16.60 -11.56
CA TYR A 56 0.42 -17.67 -12.34
C TYR A 56 -0.61 -18.38 -13.21
N ASN A 57 -0.29 -18.62 -14.48
CA ASN A 57 -1.03 -19.57 -15.29
C ASN A 57 -0.72 -21.01 -14.83
N ARG A 58 -1.77 -21.81 -14.63
CA ARG A 58 -1.65 -23.26 -14.49
C ARG A 58 -2.86 -23.93 -15.13
N LYS A 59 -2.82 -25.25 -15.21
CA LYS A 59 -4.03 -26.05 -15.31
C LYS A 59 -4.61 -26.23 -13.90
N CYS A 60 -5.94 -26.16 -13.80
CA CYS A 60 -6.63 -26.60 -12.60
C CYS A 60 -6.36 -28.09 -12.40
N ASP A 61 -5.84 -28.52 -11.25
CA ASP A 61 -5.54 -29.94 -11.05
C ASP A 61 -6.78 -30.84 -11.08
N LEU A 62 -7.97 -30.26 -10.83
CA LEU A 62 -9.26 -30.94 -10.98
C LEU A 62 -9.75 -31.01 -12.45
N CYS A 63 -10.11 -29.88 -13.07
CA CYS A 63 -10.76 -29.87 -14.39
C CYS A 63 -9.83 -29.67 -15.60
N LYS A 64 -8.51 -29.55 -15.38
CA LYS A 64 -7.45 -29.37 -16.39
C LYS A 64 -7.57 -28.13 -17.31
N ARG A 65 -8.58 -27.27 -17.09
CA ARG A 65 -8.70 -25.96 -17.77
C ARG A 65 -7.63 -24.97 -17.30
N ASP A 66 -7.25 -24.07 -18.19
CA ASP A 66 -6.23 -23.05 -17.98
C ASP A 66 -6.78 -21.88 -17.14
N ILE A 67 -6.03 -21.51 -16.09
CA ILE A 67 -6.49 -20.67 -14.97
C ILE A 67 -5.36 -19.77 -14.44
N ILE A 68 -5.73 -18.67 -13.77
CA ILE A 68 -4.82 -17.78 -13.05
C ILE A 68 -4.73 -18.20 -11.57
N SER A 69 -3.59 -17.97 -10.89
CA SER A 69 -3.34 -18.45 -9.52
C SER A 69 -2.26 -17.72 -8.69
N VAL A 70 -2.35 -17.62 -7.36
CA VAL A 70 -1.25 -17.17 -6.46
C VAL A 70 -0.19 -18.25 -6.13
N TYR A 71 -0.13 -19.36 -6.86
CA TYR A 71 0.82 -20.46 -6.61
C TYR A 71 1.55 -20.88 -7.91
N SER A 72 2.81 -21.34 -7.86
CA SER A 72 3.53 -21.73 -9.08
C SER A 72 3.11 -23.11 -9.66
N PRO A 73 3.53 -23.48 -10.88
CA PRO A 73 3.39 -24.84 -11.41
C PRO A 73 4.32 -25.85 -10.74
N ASP A 74 5.51 -25.44 -10.31
CA ASP A 74 6.46 -26.28 -9.56
C ASP A 74 6.11 -26.44 -8.08
N ASN A 75 5.13 -25.66 -7.58
CA ASN A 75 4.61 -25.86 -6.24
C ASN A 75 3.93 -27.23 -6.19
N PRO A 76 4.43 -28.21 -5.41
CA PRO A 76 3.87 -29.55 -5.38
C PRO A 76 2.53 -29.62 -4.61
N GLN A 77 2.04 -28.49 -4.12
CA GLN A 77 0.69 -28.36 -3.59
C GLN A 77 -0.32 -28.48 -4.74
N VAL A 78 -1.34 -29.33 -4.59
CA VAL A 78 -2.45 -29.43 -5.55
C VAL A 78 -3.19 -28.09 -5.61
N ILE A 79 -3.49 -27.54 -6.79
CA ILE A 79 -4.16 -26.24 -6.90
C ILE A 79 -5.39 -26.28 -7.81
N TYR A 80 -6.54 -25.85 -7.28
CA TYR A 80 -7.79 -25.81 -8.02
C TYR A 80 -8.18 -24.40 -8.41
N CYS A 81 -8.65 -24.25 -9.65
CA CYS A 81 -9.23 -22.99 -10.08
C CYS A 81 -10.39 -22.57 -9.22
N ASN A 82 -10.68 -21.28 -9.18
CA ASN A 82 -11.82 -20.71 -8.47
C ASN A 82 -13.11 -21.54 -8.75
N LYS A 83 -13.50 -21.73 -10.03
CA LYS A 83 -14.66 -22.60 -10.43
C LYS A 83 -14.59 -24.10 -10.04
N CYS A 84 -13.49 -24.60 -9.50
CA CYS A 84 -13.33 -26.01 -9.10
C CYS A 84 -13.04 -26.20 -7.62
N TRP A 85 -12.26 -25.30 -7.04
CA TRP A 85 -12.13 -25.11 -5.61
C TRP A 85 -13.53 -24.97 -4.99
N TRP A 86 -14.41 -24.19 -5.63
CA TRP A 86 -15.82 -24.02 -5.26
C TRP A 86 -16.78 -25.02 -5.96
N SER A 87 -16.41 -26.30 -6.15
CA SER A 87 -17.28 -27.30 -6.78
C SER A 87 -17.26 -28.67 -6.10
N ASP A 88 -18.38 -29.43 -6.14
CA ASP A 88 -18.54 -30.78 -5.55
C ASP A 88 -17.68 -31.87 -6.20
N LYS A 89 -16.80 -31.52 -7.13
CA LYS A 89 -15.88 -32.45 -7.80
C LYS A 89 -14.74 -32.93 -6.88
N TRP A 90 -14.67 -32.43 -5.64
CA TRP A 90 -13.72 -32.86 -4.61
C TRP A 90 -14.33 -32.71 -3.21
N ASP A 91 -13.86 -33.52 -2.25
CA ASP A 91 -14.24 -33.43 -0.83
C ASP A 91 -13.00 -33.10 0.02
N PRO A 92 -12.97 -31.98 0.78
CA PRO A 92 -11.85 -31.66 1.66
C PRO A 92 -11.66 -32.68 2.80
N LYS A 93 -12.67 -33.46 3.20
CA LYS A 93 -12.52 -34.52 4.22
C LYS A 93 -11.80 -35.76 3.70
N SER A 94 -11.78 -35.99 2.39
CA SER A 94 -11.06 -37.11 1.78
C SER A 94 -9.54 -37.07 2.02
N TYR A 95 -9.00 -35.90 2.39
CA TYR A 95 -7.59 -35.71 2.76
C TYR A 95 -7.29 -36.03 4.24
N GLY A 96 -8.31 -36.32 5.04
CA GLY A 96 -8.18 -36.61 6.47
C GLY A 96 -7.24 -37.79 6.75
N GLN A 97 -6.28 -37.59 7.66
CA GLN A 97 -5.32 -38.61 8.07
C GLN A 97 -5.11 -38.56 9.59
N ASN A 98 -4.88 -39.72 10.20
CA ASN A 98 -4.51 -39.81 11.61
C ASN A 98 -3.11 -39.21 11.84
N PHE A 99 -2.89 -38.62 13.02
CA PHE A 99 -1.59 -38.12 13.41
C PHE A 99 -0.67 -39.26 13.88
N ASP A 100 0.54 -39.32 13.35
CA ASP A 100 1.55 -40.31 13.71
C ASP A 100 2.49 -39.75 14.78
N PHE A 101 2.30 -40.15 16.04
CA PHE A 101 3.13 -39.70 17.16
C PHE A 101 4.61 -40.14 17.07
N SER A 102 4.98 -41.06 16.18
CA SER A 102 6.37 -41.46 15.96
C SER A 102 7.17 -40.49 15.07
N ARG A 103 6.51 -39.54 14.40
CA ARG A 103 7.12 -38.65 13.39
C ARG A 103 7.06 -37.18 13.81
N PRO A 104 8.09 -36.35 13.49
CA PRO A 104 8.04 -34.91 13.78
C PRO A 104 6.84 -34.22 13.13
N PHE A 105 6.09 -33.43 13.93
CA PHE A 105 4.87 -32.73 13.51
C PHE A 105 5.05 -31.96 12.19
N PHE A 106 6.07 -31.11 12.09
CA PHE A 106 6.27 -30.25 10.91
C PHE A 106 6.55 -31.04 9.61
N LYS A 107 7.10 -32.26 9.70
CA LYS A 107 7.27 -33.13 8.53
C LYS A 107 5.93 -33.66 8.04
N GLN A 108 5.12 -34.18 8.95
CA GLN A 108 3.76 -34.65 8.65
C GLN A 108 2.87 -33.51 8.13
N PHE A 109 2.95 -32.33 8.74
CA PHE A 109 2.21 -31.14 8.33
C PHE A 109 2.61 -30.65 6.94
N SER A 110 3.91 -30.67 6.61
CA SER A 110 4.40 -30.33 5.26
C SER A 110 3.85 -31.32 4.22
N GLU A 111 3.96 -32.63 4.47
CA GLU A 111 3.43 -33.68 3.58
C GLU A 111 1.91 -33.60 3.41
N PHE A 112 1.18 -33.28 4.49
CA PHE A 112 -0.27 -33.06 4.47
C PHE A 112 -0.64 -31.86 3.61
N ARG A 113 0.02 -30.70 3.83
CA ARG A 113 -0.22 -29.45 3.09
C ARG A 113 -0.09 -29.63 1.58
N LEU A 114 0.84 -30.46 1.10
CA LEU A 114 1.03 -30.66 -0.34
C LEU A 114 -0.12 -31.47 -0.97
N LYS A 115 -0.71 -32.42 -0.23
CA LYS A 115 -1.86 -33.19 -0.71
C LYS A 115 -3.14 -32.36 -0.71
N VAL A 116 -3.38 -31.60 0.36
CA VAL A 116 -4.56 -30.75 0.51
C VAL A 116 -4.52 -29.66 -0.56
N PRO A 117 -5.57 -29.53 -1.39
CA PRO A 117 -5.57 -28.50 -2.42
C PRO A 117 -5.43 -27.09 -1.84
N ALA A 118 -4.95 -26.15 -2.63
CA ALA A 118 -5.17 -24.72 -2.44
C ALA A 118 -6.02 -24.12 -3.56
N LEU A 119 -6.68 -23.01 -3.22
CA LEU A 119 -7.40 -22.16 -4.15
C LEU A 119 -6.42 -21.57 -5.17
N SER A 120 -6.86 -21.30 -6.41
CA SER A 120 -5.93 -20.85 -7.44
C SER A 120 -5.48 -19.43 -7.21
N LEU A 121 -6.22 -18.44 -7.71
CA LEU A 121 -6.05 -17.08 -7.24
C LEU A 121 -6.66 -17.13 -5.87
N PHE A 122 -6.08 -16.51 -4.85
CA PHE A 122 -7.04 -15.94 -3.93
C PHE A 122 -7.91 -15.03 -4.80
N ASN A 123 -9.14 -15.45 -4.94
CA ASN A 123 -10.27 -14.63 -5.25
C ASN A 123 -11.36 -15.16 -4.35
N ASP A 124 -12.28 -14.29 -4.10
CA ASP A 124 -13.44 -14.53 -3.28
C ASP A 124 -14.64 -14.96 -4.14
N ASN A 125 -14.35 -15.46 -5.37
CA ASN A 125 -15.25 -16.01 -6.39
C ASN A 125 -16.59 -15.26 -6.45
N THR A 126 -16.60 -14.21 -7.27
CA THR A 126 -17.65 -13.19 -7.38
C THR A 126 -17.62 -12.09 -6.32
N ILE A 127 -16.42 -11.76 -5.81
CA ILE A 127 -16.21 -10.62 -4.90
C ILE A 127 -15.03 -9.66 -5.31
N GLY A 128 -14.10 -9.95 -6.27
CA GLY A 128 -13.69 -9.00 -7.38
C GLY A 128 -12.21 -8.86 -7.96
N SER A 129 -11.94 -8.36 -9.22
CA SER A 129 -10.80 -7.64 -9.99
C SER A 129 -10.39 -7.89 -11.51
N GLU A 130 -10.22 -6.79 -12.29
CA GLU A 130 -9.54 -6.32 -13.59
C GLU A 130 -10.13 -6.47 -15.02
N ASN A 131 -11.41 -6.13 -15.26
CA ASN A 131 -12.27 -6.61 -16.38
C ASN A 131 -12.35 -8.15 -16.46
N CYS A 132 -11.23 -8.83 -16.22
CA CYS A 132 -11.18 -9.78 -15.11
C CYS A 132 -12.17 -9.37 -14.00
N GLU A 133 -12.88 -10.35 -13.49
CA GLU A 133 -13.75 -10.11 -12.37
C GLU A 133 -13.03 -10.38 -11.04
N TYR A 134 -11.76 -10.83 -10.95
CA TYR A 134 -11.09 -11.38 -9.74
C TYR A 134 -9.57 -11.21 -9.47
N THR A 135 -9.21 -10.77 -8.26
CA THR A 135 -7.91 -10.95 -7.54
C THR A 135 -8.16 -11.06 -6.00
N GLN A 136 -7.19 -11.48 -5.17
CA GLN A 136 -7.12 -11.31 -3.69
C GLN A 136 -5.66 -11.28 -3.25
N ASP A 137 -5.39 -10.34 -2.33
CA ASP A 137 -4.25 -9.43 -2.37
C ASP A 137 -3.98 -8.88 -3.81
N PHE A 138 -4.42 -7.63 -3.98
CA PHE A 138 -5.56 -7.42 -4.89
C PHE A 138 -5.69 -5.95 -5.11
N ALA A 139 -4.67 -5.43 -5.79
CA ALA A 139 -4.38 -4.04 -6.05
C ALA A 139 -4.68 -3.70 -7.51
N PHE A 140 -4.84 -2.41 -7.83
CA PHE A 140 -4.93 -1.93 -9.21
C PHE A 140 -6.25 -2.28 -9.92
N GLY A 141 -7.33 -1.67 -9.41
CA GLY A 141 -8.75 -1.86 -9.76
C GLY A 141 -9.21 -1.60 -11.23
N LYS A 142 -8.37 -1.73 -12.28
CA LYS A 142 -8.42 -0.88 -13.48
C LYS A 142 -9.37 -1.28 -14.61
N ASN A 143 -10.48 -0.55 -14.69
CA ASN A 143 -11.77 -1.13 -15.05
C ASN A 143 -11.93 -2.57 -14.48
N CYS A 144 -11.26 -2.86 -13.35
CA CYS A 144 -11.68 -3.91 -12.46
C CYS A 144 -13.09 -3.58 -12.12
N TYR A 145 -13.87 -4.65 -12.14
CA TYR A 145 -14.73 -4.86 -11.03
C TYR A 145 -13.88 -5.28 -9.80
N MET A 146 -13.42 -4.35 -8.93
CA MET A 146 -12.83 -4.51 -7.56
C MET A 146 -11.31 -4.60 -7.34
N CYS A 147 -10.87 -4.43 -6.06
CA CYS A 147 -9.53 -4.69 -5.47
C CYS A 147 -9.49 -4.58 -3.87
N MET A 148 -8.82 -5.46 -3.08
CA MET A 148 -8.54 -5.39 -1.59
C MET A 148 -7.12 -5.87 -1.15
N VAL A 149 -6.73 -5.53 0.08
CA VAL A 149 -5.33 -5.61 0.59
C VAL A 149 -4.38 -4.88 -0.38
N ALA A 150 -4.96 -3.86 -0.99
CA ALA A 150 -4.77 -3.42 -2.34
C ALA A 150 -3.89 -2.20 -2.40
N TRP A 151 -3.70 -1.70 -3.60
CA TRP A 151 -3.07 -0.42 -3.79
C TRP A 151 -3.50 0.18 -5.12
N ARG A 152 -3.82 1.47 -5.10
CA ARG A 152 -4.12 2.33 -6.26
C ARG A 152 -5.21 1.85 -7.20
N ILE A 153 -6.43 2.32 -6.95
CA ILE A 153 -7.42 2.43 -8.03
C ILE A 153 -7.07 3.65 -8.91
N GLN A 154 -6.93 3.43 -10.22
CA GLN A 154 -6.94 4.38 -11.33
C GLN A 154 -7.88 4.02 -12.52
N ASP A 155 -8.82 4.88 -12.94
CA ASP A 155 -9.80 4.55 -14.02
C ASP A 155 -10.46 3.18 -13.75
N CYS A 156 -10.76 2.97 -12.49
CA CYS A 156 -10.86 1.69 -11.84
C CYS A 156 -12.12 1.68 -11.01
N MET A 157 -12.87 0.59 -10.97
CA MET A 157 -13.90 0.46 -9.94
C MET A 157 -13.34 -0.39 -8.79
N TYR A 158 -13.20 0.24 -7.61
CA TYR A 158 -12.92 -0.37 -6.29
C TYR A 158 -11.51 -1.02 -6.09
N VAL A 159 -10.81 -0.66 -4.98
CA VAL A 159 -9.42 -0.96 -4.49
C VAL A 159 -9.41 -0.47 -3.02
N CYS A 160 -8.92 -1.28 -2.08
CA CYS A 160 -8.82 -0.89 -0.67
C CYS A 160 -7.58 -1.48 0.04
N TYR A 161 -6.98 -0.74 0.97
CA TYR A 161 -5.64 -0.89 1.63
C TYR A 161 -4.50 -0.07 1.03
N SER A 162 -4.92 1.06 0.51
CA SER A 162 -4.46 1.50 -0.78
C SER A 162 -4.12 2.97 -0.72
N ALA A 163 -2.84 3.28 -0.61
CA ALA A 163 -2.43 4.63 -0.96
C ALA A 163 -2.76 4.95 -2.46
N ASP A 164 -2.57 6.21 -2.85
CA ASP A 164 -2.70 6.78 -4.20
C ASP A 164 -3.82 6.26 -5.12
N THR A 165 -4.90 6.99 -5.29
CA THR A 165 -5.92 6.76 -6.32
C THR A 165 -5.93 7.90 -7.35
N LYS A 166 -6.36 7.65 -8.59
CA LYS A 166 -6.15 8.56 -9.74
C LYS A 166 -7.20 8.44 -10.86
N ASP A 167 -7.79 9.55 -11.30
CA ASP A 167 -8.92 9.60 -12.25
C ASP A 167 -9.84 8.39 -12.10
N THR A 168 -10.13 8.11 -10.84
CA THR A 168 -10.83 6.95 -10.39
C THR A 168 -12.30 7.20 -10.31
N VAL A 169 -13.02 6.33 -10.98
CA VAL A 169 -14.40 6.11 -10.57
C VAL A 169 -14.35 5.24 -9.30
N ASP A 170 -14.21 5.91 -8.14
CA ASP A 170 -14.16 5.35 -6.77
C ASP A 170 -12.74 5.06 -6.22
N SER A 171 -12.43 5.38 -4.93
CA SER A 171 -11.05 5.76 -4.52
C SER A 171 -10.73 5.79 -2.98
N MET A 172 -10.07 4.77 -2.36
CA MET A 172 -10.09 4.59 -0.88
C MET A 172 -8.79 4.33 -0.04
N ASP A 173 -8.85 4.96 1.16
CA ASP A 173 -8.11 4.80 2.43
C ASP A 173 -6.60 4.53 2.36
N ILE A 174 -6.00 5.11 1.34
CA ILE A 174 -5.25 6.36 1.53
C ILE A 174 -5.57 7.08 2.85
N LEU A 175 -4.62 7.31 3.74
CA LEU A 175 -3.20 7.57 3.52
C LEU A 175 -2.90 8.71 2.49
N GLY A 176 -3.88 9.61 2.17
CA GLY A 176 -3.77 10.60 1.06
C GLY A 176 -4.84 11.70 0.67
N THR A 177 -4.59 12.47 -0.45
CA THR A 177 -5.18 13.64 -1.26
C THR A 177 -4.89 13.42 -2.75
N GLY A 178 -5.74 13.62 -3.74
CA GLY A 178 -7.01 14.33 -3.82
C GLY A 178 -7.02 14.96 -5.23
N GLU A 179 -7.01 14.15 -6.31
CA GLU A 179 -6.05 14.39 -7.41
C GLU A 179 -6.41 13.75 -8.75
N GLY A 180 -6.91 14.56 -9.68
CA GLY A 180 -7.78 13.98 -10.69
C GLY A 180 -8.96 13.34 -9.98
N LEU A 181 -9.54 13.99 -8.95
CA LEU A 181 -10.92 13.64 -8.57
C LEU A 181 -11.82 14.24 -9.67
N TYR A 182 -12.42 13.59 -10.67
CA TYR A 182 -12.51 12.19 -11.08
C TYR A 182 -12.23 11.14 -10.01
N GLU A 183 -12.94 11.23 -8.87
CA GLU A 183 -12.63 10.70 -7.50
C GLU A 183 -11.28 9.99 -7.24
N SER A 184 -10.29 10.61 -6.58
CA SER A 184 -8.86 10.16 -6.55
C SER A 184 -8.00 10.78 -5.43
N ILE A 185 -7.08 10.06 -4.77
CA ILE A 185 -6.52 10.43 -3.47
C ILE A 185 -5.10 9.83 -3.17
N PHE A 186 -4.03 10.60 -2.82
CA PHE A 186 -2.61 10.25 -2.40
C PHE A 186 -1.89 11.03 -1.24
N ASP A 187 -1.95 12.38 -1.12
CA ASP A 187 -1.42 13.32 -0.06
C ASP A 187 -2.07 13.42 1.40
N GLU A 188 -3.04 14.33 1.68
CA GLU A 188 -4.16 14.16 2.68
C GLU A 188 -5.45 15.06 2.48
N LYS A 189 -6.56 14.56 1.87
CA LYS A 189 -7.88 15.22 1.55
C LYS A 189 -7.87 16.41 0.55
N CYS A 190 -8.35 16.28 -0.70
CA CYS A 190 -8.64 17.43 -1.59
C CYS A 190 -9.86 17.15 -2.47
N PHE A 191 -10.36 18.14 -3.22
CA PHE A 191 -11.67 18.09 -3.88
C PHE A 191 -11.75 18.92 -5.17
N GLY A 192 -12.40 18.43 -6.24
CA GLY A 192 -12.44 19.13 -7.55
C GLY A 192 -11.04 19.43 -8.08
N CYS A 193 -10.08 18.63 -7.64
CA CYS A 193 -8.67 18.88 -7.76
C CYS A 193 -8.10 18.00 -8.85
N ARG A 194 -7.36 18.61 -9.75
CA ARG A 194 -6.73 17.95 -10.89
C ARG A 194 -5.30 18.47 -11.01
N ASN A 195 -4.33 17.57 -11.08
CA ASN A 195 -2.91 17.89 -11.00
C ASN A 195 -2.54 18.51 -9.64
N VAL A 196 -2.74 17.77 -8.54
CA VAL A 196 -2.48 18.22 -7.15
C VAL A 196 -1.48 17.30 -6.43
N TYR A 197 -0.51 17.83 -5.68
CA TYR A 197 0.60 16.98 -5.21
C TYR A 197 1.09 17.34 -3.80
N TYR A 198 1.36 16.35 -2.96
CA TYR A 198 1.84 16.51 -1.58
C TYR A 198 1.02 17.47 -0.73
N SER A 199 -0.24 17.64 -1.12
CA SER A 199 -1.11 18.72 -0.68
C SER A 199 -2.18 18.17 0.27
N SER A 200 -2.62 18.94 1.25
CA SER A 200 -3.66 18.46 2.18
C SER A 200 -4.71 19.53 2.46
N ALA A 201 -5.99 19.20 2.30
CA ALA A 201 -7.13 20.12 2.25
C ALA A 201 -7.09 21.14 1.09
N LEU A 202 -7.20 20.71 -0.18
CA LEU A 202 -7.40 21.62 -1.33
C LEU A 202 -8.80 21.52 -1.94
N ILE A 203 -9.30 22.60 -2.56
CA ILE A 203 -10.65 22.66 -3.16
C ILE A 203 -10.61 23.39 -4.50
N ASN A 204 -11.11 22.77 -5.58
CA ASN A 204 -11.12 23.32 -6.94
C ASN A 204 -9.74 23.86 -7.38
N CYS A 205 -8.68 23.24 -6.85
CA CYS A 205 -7.31 23.58 -7.14
C CYS A 205 -6.87 22.75 -8.34
N SER A 206 -6.68 23.43 -9.47
CA SER A 206 -5.98 22.84 -10.61
C SER A 206 -4.52 23.20 -10.48
N PHE A 207 -3.60 22.24 -10.63
CA PHE A 207 -2.17 22.52 -10.67
C PHE A 207 -1.64 23.15 -9.35
N CYS A 208 -1.56 22.34 -8.28
CA CYS A 208 -1.07 22.76 -6.96
C CYS A 208 -0.05 21.80 -6.32
N TYR A 209 0.99 22.33 -5.65
CA TYR A 209 2.06 21.54 -5.04
C TYR A 209 2.37 21.94 -3.58
N ASP A 210 2.43 20.94 -2.68
CA ASP A 210 2.55 21.09 -1.22
C ASP A 210 1.71 22.27 -0.71
N CYS A 211 0.51 22.43 -1.24
CA CYS A 211 -0.45 23.41 -0.76
C CYS A 211 -1.28 22.77 0.35
N SER A 212 -1.73 23.54 1.34
CA SER A 212 -2.65 22.99 2.34
C SER A 212 -3.69 23.99 2.83
N GLY A 213 -4.95 23.58 2.89
CA GLY A 213 -6.09 24.47 3.16
C GLY A 213 -6.40 25.46 2.03
N CYS A 214 -6.04 25.20 0.77
CA CYS A 214 -6.15 26.19 -0.31
C CYS A 214 -7.31 25.92 -1.28
N GLU A 215 -7.99 26.96 -1.76
CA GLU A 215 -9.20 26.84 -2.57
C GLU A 215 -9.13 27.71 -3.82
N PHE A 216 -9.65 27.23 -4.97
CA PHE A 216 -9.58 27.97 -6.24
C PHE A 216 -8.16 28.52 -6.48
N CYS A 217 -7.16 27.65 -6.28
CA CYS A 217 -5.77 27.99 -6.52
C CYS A 217 -5.35 27.29 -7.80
N PHE A 218 -4.88 28.11 -8.74
CA PHE A 218 -4.42 27.71 -10.05
C PHE A 218 -2.91 27.99 -10.13
N LEU A 219 -2.10 27.03 -10.53
CA LEU A 219 -0.65 27.19 -10.65
C LEU A 219 0.00 27.65 -9.33
N CYS A 220 -0.30 27.00 -8.20
CA CYS A 220 0.10 27.47 -6.87
C CYS A 220 1.00 26.48 -6.11
N VAL A 221 1.93 27.02 -5.30
CA VAL A 221 3.01 26.26 -4.65
C VAL A 221 3.21 26.71 -3.22
N ASN A 222 3.32 25.76 -2.29
CA ASN A 222 3.59 25.98 -0.86
C ASN A 222 2.59 26.92 -0.17
N LEU A 223 1.39 27.13 -0.75
CA LEU A 223 0.38 27.97 -0.12
C LEU A 223 -0.20 27.27 1.12
N ARG A 224 -0.57 28.06 2.13
CA ARG A 224 -1.30 27.60 3.30
C ARG A 224 -2.50 28.51 3.52
N ASN A 225 -3.71 27.93 3.55
CA ASN A 225 -4.94 28.64 3.86
C ASN A 225 -5.20 29.85 2.95
N LYS A 226 -5.12 29.67 1.62
CA LYS A 226 -5.26 30.73 0.60
C LYS A 226 -6.36 30.43 -0.42
N LYS A 227 -6.97 31.48 -0.98
CA LYS A 227 -8.06 31.37 -1.96
C LYS A 227 -7.83 32.25 -3.19
N TYR A 228 -8.39 31.86 -4.33
CA TYR A 228 -8.38 32.64 -5.59
C TYR A 228 -6.97 33.09 -6.00
N CYS A 229 -6.02 32.16 -5.95
CA CYS A 229 -4.62 32.45 -6.25
C CYS A 229 -4.24 31.95 -7.63
N ILE A 230 -3.52 32.77 -8.40
CA ILE A 230 -2.84 32.36 -9.64
C ILE A 230 -1.35 32.69 -9.48
N LYS A 231 -0.45 31.72 -9.67
CA LYS A 231 1.00 31.91 -9.46
C LYS A 231 1.36 32.48 -8.09
N ASN A 232 0.67 32.03 -7.03
CA ASN A 232 0.74 32.55 -5.66
C ASN A 232 0.32 34.03 -5.47
N VAL A 233 -0.12 34.72 -6.52
CA VAL A 233 -0.75 36.04 -6.40
C VAL A 233 -2.24 35.84 -6.13
N GLN A 234 -2.75 36.50 -5.10
CA GLN A 234 -4.18 36.44 -4.74
C GLN A 234 -4.95 37.49 -5.54
N TYR A 235 -6.00 37.05 -6.23
CA TYR A 235 -6.87 37.88 -7.06
C TYR A 235 -8.25 38.08 -6.40
N THR A 236 -9.04 39.01 -6.92
CA THR A 236 -10.50 38.94 -6.72
C THR A 236 -11.06 37.70 -7.42
N LYS A 237 -12.28 37.30 -7.06
CA LYS A 237 -12.93 36.13 -7.66
C LYS A 237 -13.15 36.34 -9.15
N GLU A 238 -13.61 37.53 -9.52
CA GLU A 238 -14.00 37.92 -10.88
C GLU A 238 -12.78 37.99 -11.80
N GLU A 239 -11.65 38.51 -11.29
CA GLU A 239 -10.36 38.45 -11.99
C GLU A 239 -9.84 37.03 -12.10
N TYR A 240 -9.90 36.24 -11.03
CA TYR A 240 -9.50 34.83 -11.05
C TYR A 240 -10.28 34.06 -12.12
N GLU A 241 -11.61 34.14 -12.13
CA GLU A 241 -12.49 33.47 -13.09
C GLU A 241 -12.23 33.94 -14.52
N LYS A 242 -12.06 35.25 -14.75
CA LYS A 242 -11.74 35.80 -16.07
C LYS A 242 -10.38 35.35 -16.58
N ILE A 243 -9.36 35.33 -15.72
CA ILE A 243 -8.02 34.84 -16.07
C ILE A 243 -8.08 33.33 -16.34
N LEU A 244 -8.78 32.55 -15.50
CA LEU A 244 -8.95 31.10 -15.63
C LEU A 244 -9.69 30.72 -16.92
N ALA A 245 -10.74 31.46 -17.29
CA ALA A 245 -11.49 31.24 -18.53
C ALA A 245 -10.62 31.41 -19.79
N PHE A 246 -9.66 32.33 -19.78
CA PHE A 246 -8.67 32.46 -20.86
C PHE A 246 -7.69 31.27 -20.96
N TYR A 247 -7.68 30.35 -19.98
CA TYR A 247 -6.98 29.07 -20.12
C TYR A 247 -7.84 27.97 -20.72
N GLU A 248 -9.16 28.12 -20.93
CA GLU A 248 -10.04 27.12 -21.57
C GLU A 248 -9.81 25.70 -21.02
N LEU A 249 -9.74 25.60 -19.69
CA LEU A 249 -9.25 24.45 -18.91
C LEU A 249 -10.00 23.13 -19.16
N GLU A 250 -11.22 23.22 -19.65
CA GLU A 250 -12.11 22.15 -20.10
C GLU A 250 -11.77 21.62 -21.50
N THR A 251 -11.21 22.46 -22.37
CA THR A 251 -10.67 22.01 -23.65
C THR A 251 -9.36 21.27 -23.45
N PHE A 252 -9.06 20.35 -24.38
CA PHE A 252 -7.76 19.69 -24.42
C PHE A 252 -6.60 20.71 -24.55
N GLY A 253 -6.72 21.68 -25.47
CA GLY A 253 -5.70 22.70 -25.70
C GLY A 253 -5.43 23.60 -24.50
N GLY A 254 -6.47 23.88 -23.72
CA GLY A 254 -6.39 24.75 -22.55
C GLY A 254 -5.90 24.07 -21.27
N SER A 255 -6.35 22.84 -21.00
CA SER A 255 -5.77 22.00 -19.94
C SER A 255 -4.26 21.78 -20.16
N GLU A 256 -3.85 21.59 -21.40
CA GLU A 256 -2.43 21.50 -21.81
C GLU A 256 -1.65 22.81 -21.63
N LYS A 257 -2.23 23.95 -22.03
CA LYS A 257 -1.65 25.29 -21.81
C LYS A 257 -1.36 25.54 -20.33
N ALA A 258 -2.32 25.20 -19.46
CA ALA A 258 -2.20 25.37 -18.02
C ALA A 258 -1.13 24.47 -17.38
N LYS A 259 -1.06 23.20 -17.81
CA LYS A 259 -0.07 22.24 -17.33
C LYS A 259 1.36 22.72 -17.59
N ARG A 260 1.64 23.17 -18.81
CA ARG A 260 2.93 23.76 -19.21
C ARG A 260 3.32 24.99 -18.38
N GLU A 261 2.34 25.74 -17.90
CA GLU A 261 2.58 26.92 -17.07
C GLU A 261 2.91 26.55 -15.61
N PHE A 262 2.27 25.50 -15.08
CA PHE A 262 2.53 25.00 -13.73
C PHE A 262 3.95 24.48 -13.57
N GLU A 263 4.39 23.69 -14.55
CA GLU A 263 5.70 23.03 -14.56
C GLU A 263 6.85 24.06 -14.57
N ASN A 264 6.71 25.14 -15.35
CA ASN A 264 7.67 26.25 -15.33
C ASN A 264 7.62 27.04 -14.00
N PHE A 265 6.44 27.20 -13.40
CA PHE A 265 6.29 27.94 -12.15
C PHE A 265 6.93 27.23 -10.95
N ILE A 266 6.77 25.90 -10.82
CA ILE A 266 7.27 25.13 -9.67
C ILE A 266 8.79 25.06 -9.57
N LEU A 267 9.53 25.28 -10.67
CA LEU A 267 11.01 25.28 -10.67
C LEU A 267 11.61 26.51 -9.98
N THR A 268 10.85 27.60 -9.87
CA THR A 268 11.29 28.84 -9.21
C THR A 268 11.05 28.84 -7.68
N LYS A 269 10.82 27.67 -7.06
CA LYS A 269 10.29 27.52 -5.69
C LYS A 269 11.06 26.47 -4.86
N PRO A 270 11.24 26.69 -3.53
CA PRO A 270 11.99 25.79 -2.64
C PRO A 270 11.21 24.52 -2.23
N ARG A 271 11.92 23.50 -1.73
CA ARG A 271 11.40 22.16 -1.32
C ARG A 271 11.91 21.70 0.05
N LYS A 272 11.23 20.70 0.66
CA LYS A 272 11.52 20.10 1.99
C LYS A 272 12.49 18.91 1.91
N TYR A 273 13.15 18.56 3.03
CA TYR A 273 14.05 17.40 3.12
C TYR A 273 13.40 16.09 3.60
N ALA A 274 12.25 16.15 4.28
CA ALA A 274 11.48 15.00 4.77
C ALA A 274 10.00 15.38 5.01
N PHE A 275 9.09 14.41 4.97
CA PHE A 275 7.67 14.63 5.24
C PHE A 275 7.30 14.20 6.67
N PHE A 276 7.48 15.14 7.61
CA PHE A 276 7.07 14.96 9.01
C PHE A 276 5.84 15.79 9.36
N ARG A 277 4.89 15.16 10.04
CA ARG A 277 3.74 15.82 10.67
C ARG A 277 3.65 15.38 12.12
N ASN A 278 3.84 16.30 13.06
CA ASN A 278 3.78 16.05 14.50
C ASN A 278 4.67 14.87 14.97
N CYS A 279 5.97 14.89 14.64
CA CYS A 279 6.88 13.80 14.99
C CYS A 279 7.99 14.24 15.96
N VAL A 280 8.34 13.38 16.91
CA VAL A 280 9.34 13.65 17.97
C VAL A 280 10.30 12.46 18.10
N ASN A 281 11.61 12.72 18.09
CA ASN A 281 12.67 11.70 18.23
C ASN A 281 12.50 10.49 17.30
N CYS A 282 12.13 10.74 16.04
CA CYS A 282 11.93 9.70 15.03
C CYS A 282 13.04 9.71 13.98
N ILE A 283 13.39 8.54 13.47
CA ILE A 283 14.31 8.36 12.33
C ILE A 283 13.55 7.57 11.25
N GLY A 284 13.22 8.24 10.14
CA GLY A 284 12.41 7.69 9.03
C GLY A 284 11.90 8.80 8.09
N ASP A 285 10.89 8.51 7.28
CA ASP A 285 10.17 9.46 6.39
C ASP A 285 8.66 9.12 6.37
N LYS A 286 7.83 10.04 5.84
CA LYS A 286 6.35 9.96 5.80
C LYS A 286 5.68 9.76 7.17
N LEU A 287 6.37 10.15 8.24
CA LEU A 287 5.91 9.93 9.60
C LEU A 287 4.85 10.97 9.99
N THR A 288 3.74 10.47 10.53
CA THR A 288 2.62 11.29 10.99
C THR A 288 2.20 10.86 12.40
N ASN A 289 2.28 11.80 13.34
CA ASN A 289 1.97 11.63 14.77
C ASN A 289 2.84 10.56 15.47
N SER A 290 4.13 10.45 15.13
CA SER A 290 5.00 9.38 15.64
C SER A 290 5.98 9.85 16.73
N LYS A 291 6.32 8.96 17.67
CA LYS A 291 7.26 9.25 18.78
C LYS A 291 8.23 8.10 19.04
N ASN A 292 9.51 8.42 19.23
CA ASN A 292 10.58 7.47 19.58
C ASN A 292 10.69 6.25 18.63
N SER A 293 10.29 6.40 17.36
CA SER A 293 10.28 5.28 16.39
C SER A 293 11.62 5.18 15.66
N LYS A 294 12.21 3.98 15.68
CA LYS A 294 13.48 3.65 14.99
C LYS A 294 13.23 2.57 13.93
N TYR A 295 13.32 2.92 12.64
CA TYR A 295 13.10 2.02 11.49
C TYR A 295 11.69 1.38 11.49
N VAL A 296 10.71 2.15 11.00
CA VAL A 296 9.28 1.81 10.97
C VAL A 296 8.74 2.10 9.56
N PHE A 297 8.01 1.17 8.95
CA PHE A 297 8.02 1.02 7.49
C PHE A 297 6.71 1.47 6.79
N ASN A 298 5.55 1.28 7.41
CA ASN A 298 4.34 2.09 7.16
C ASN A 298 3.34 1.81 8.29
N THR A 299 2.95 2.84 9.05
CA THR A 299 2.02 2.77 10.20
C THR A 299 1.72 4.19 10.71
N ARG A 300 0.55 4.42 11.32
CA ARG A 300 0.10 5.74 11.83
C ARG A 300 0.02 5.74 13.36
N LYS A 301 0.56 6.78 14.01
CA LYS A 301 0.66 6.90 15.48
C LYS A 301 1.58 5.86 16.14
N ALA A 302 2.67 5.47 15.46
CA ALA A 302 3.65 4.55 16.03
C ALA A 302 4.40 5.19 17.21
N GLU A 303 4.34 4.53 18.36
CA GLU A 303 5.11 4.86 19.55
C GLU A 303 6.01 3.69 19.96
N ASN A 304 7.22 4.00 20.44
CA ASN A 304 8.16 3.04 21.06
C ASN A 304 8.37 1.75 20.23
N SER A 305 8.47 1.91 18.91
CA SER A 305 8.45 0.83 17.93
C SER A 305 9.79 0.70 17.20
N LYS A 306 10.23 -0.55 16.99
CA LYS A 306 11.45 -0.91 16.24
C LYS A 306 11.17 -2.03 15.24
N TYR A 307 11.71 -1.93 14.02
CA TYR A 307 11.71 -2.99 13.01
C TYR A 307 10.30 -3.47 12.53
N LEU A 308 9.34 -2.54 12.39
CA LEU A 308 7.92 -2.82 12.05
C LEU A 308 7.58 -2.71 10.56
N GLU A 309 7.24 -3.82 9.90
CA GLU A 309 6.84 -3.83 8.48
C GLU A 309 5.32 -3.93 8.29
N ASN A 310 4.75 -3.04 7.46
CA ASN A 310 3.34 -2.97 7.07
C ASN A 310 2.37 -3.15 8.26
N GLY A 311 2.31 -2.17 9.18
CA GLY A 311 1.57 -2.28 10.45
C GLY A 311 0.83 -1.02 10.89
#